data_AF-A0A9E0V644-F1
#
_entry.id   AF-A0A9E0V644-F1
#
_cell.length_a   1.000
_cell.length_b   1.000
_cell.length_c   1.000
_cell.angle_alpha   90.00
_cell.angle_beta   90.00
_cell.angle_gamma   90.00
#
_symmetry.space_group_name_H-M   'P 1'
#
loop_
_entity.id
_entity.type
_entity.pdbx_description
1 polymer ?
#
loop_
_entity_poly.entity_id
_entity_poly.type
_entity_poly.pdbx_seq_one_letter_code
_entity_poly.pdbx_strand_id
1 'polypeptide(L)'
;MSPITHGLIGWLTANISRKLTRREMGLITLAGVVPDVDGLGLIVEVLTRNTAHPLLWWTEYHHALHNLGFALLVTAAAFFLSRNRVLTALLAFASFHLHLVGDLVGSRGPDGDQWTIPYLAPFSNAWALSWKYQWELNAWPNFAITGLALAATFWLAYKKGFSVVGLISEKADRAFVQTIRNRFSEK
;
A
#
# COMPACT_ATOMS: atom_id res chain seq x y z
N MET A 1 -8.90 -2.36 1.36
CA MET A 1 -8.08 -3.13 2.31
C MET A 1 -7.32 -2.14 3.19
N SER A 2 -6.75 -2.54 4.33
CA SER A 2 -6.07 -1.55 5.18
C SER A 2 -4.75 -1.05 4.55
N PRO A 3 -4.37 0.23 4.77
CA PRO A 3 -3.07 0.76 4.32
C PRO A 3 -1.87 -0.02 4.85
N ILE A 4 -2.00 -0.62 6.04
CA ILE A 4 -0.95 -1.47 6.63
C ILE A 4 -0.76 -2.72 5.77
N THR A 5 -1.85 -3.37 5.37
CA THR A 5 -1.80 -4.57 4.53
C THR A 5 -1.18 -4.25 3.17
N HIS A 6 -1.55 -3.12 2.58
CA HIS A 6 -0.96 -2.61 1.34
C HIS A 6 0.55 -2.41 1.47
N GLY A 7 1.00 -1.81 2.57
CA GLY A 7 2.43 -1.63 2.86
C GLY A 7 3.19 -2.92 3.05
N LEU A 8 2.60 -3.91 3.73
CA LEU A 8 3.19 -5.25 3.87
C LEU A 8 3.31 -5.93 2.50
N ILE A 9 2.27 -5.90 1.69
CA ILE A 9 2.28 -6.48 0.33
C ILE A 9 3.32 -5.77 -0.55
N GLY A 10 3.41 -4.43 -0.50
CA GLY A 10 4.42 -3.69 -1.24
C GLY A 10 5.84 -4.05 -0.83
N TRP A 11 6.09 -4.23 0.48
CA TRP A 11 7.37 -4.70 0.98
C TRP A 11 7.69 -6.14 0.55
N LEU A 12 6.69 -7.03 0.52
CA LEU A 12 6.85 -8.39 0.00
C LEU A 12 7.17 -8.39 -1.51
N THR A 13 6.51 -7.53 -2.30
CA THR A 13 6.80 -7.32 -3.72
C THR A 13 8.24 -6.86 -3.93
N ALA A 14 8.73 -5.91 -3.11
CA ALA A 14 10.12 -5.49 -3.14
C ALA A 14 11.10 -6.64 -2.84
N ASN A 15 10.68 -7.64 -2.07
CA ASN A 15 11.52 -8.76 -1.65
C ASN A 15 11.68 -9.88 -2.70
N ILE A 16 10.98 -9.80 -3.83
CA ILE A 16 11.08 -10.75 -4.95
C ILE A 16 12.48 -10.74 -5.57
N SER A 17 13.18 -9.61 -5.55
CA SER A 17 14.54 -9.47 -6.10
C SER A 17 15.58 -9.20 -5.02
N ARG A 18 16.72 -9.88 -5.11
CA ARG A 18 17.91 -9.60 -4.27
C ARG A 18 18.80 -8.49 -4.83
N LYS A 19 18.50 -7.98 -6.03
CA LYS A 19 19.31 -6.95 -6.71
C LYS A 19 18.96 -5.53 -6.27
N LEU A 20 17.96 -5.37 -5.41
CA LEU A 20 17.43 -4.07 -5.01
C LEU A 20 18.16 -3.55 -3.78
N THR A 21 18.48 -2.26 -3.81
CA THR A 21 18.95 -1.51 -2.65
C THR A 21 17.80 -1.20 -1.71
N ARG A 22 18.10 -0.86 -0.45
CA ARG A 22 17.08 -0.45 0.52
C ARG A 22 16.23 0.73 0.03
N ARG A 23 16.85 1.70 -0.67
CA ARG A 23 16.13 2.83 -1.27
C ARG A 23 15.09 2.36 -2.26
N GLU A 24 15.45 1.44 -3.14
CA GLU A 24 14.54 0.89 -4.17
C GLU A 24 13.44 0.05 -3.54
N MET A 25 13.76 -0.73 -2.51
CA MET A 25 12.75 -1.43 -1.73
C MET A 25 11.76 -0.46 -1.07
N GLY A 26 12.25 0.67 -0.55
CA GLY A 26 11.42 1.74 -0.01
C GLY A 26 10.50 2.35 -1.05
N LEU A 27 11.00 2.66 -2.25
CA LEU A 27 10.19 3.18 -3.36
C LEU A 27 9.07 2.21 -3.77
N ILE A 28 9.37 0.91 -3.90
CA ILE A 28 8.39 -0.12 -4.25
C ILE A 28 7.34 -0.27 -3.13
N THR A 29 7.79 -0.30 -1.87
CA THR A 29 6.89 -0.39 -0.71
C THR A 29 5.95 0.81 -0.65
N LEU A 30 6.50 2.02 -0.83
CA LEU A 30 5.73 3.27 -0.83
C LEU A 30 4.72 3.31 -1.98
N ALA A 31 5.06 2.77 -3.15
CA ALA A 31 4.14 2.71 -4.29
C ALA A 31 2.86 1.91 -3.98
N GLY A 32 2.91 0.95 -3.06
CA GLY A 32 1.73 0.23 -2.58
C GLY A 32 0.89 1.01 -1.56
N VAL A 33 1.42 2.05 -0.90
CA VAL A 33 0.72 2.77 0.19
C VAL A 33 0.30 4.17 -0.21
N VAL A 34 1.04 4.81 -1.11
CA VAL A 34 0.85 6.21 -1.49
C VAL A 34 -0.55 6.56 -2.01
N PRO A 35 -1.35 5.66 -2.64
CA PRO A 35 -2.72 6.01 -3.01
C PRO A 35 -3.59 6.37 -1.80
N ASP A 36 -3.39 5.71 -0.65
CA ASP A 36 -4.19 5.96 0.57
C ASP A 36 -3.96 7.35 1.20
N VAL A 37 -3.02 8.13 0.68
CA VAL A 37 -2.75 9.50 1.17
C VAL A 37 -3.96 10.42 0.94
N ASP A 38 -4.80 10.16 -0.07
CA ASP A 38 -6.04 10.90 -0.26
C ASP A 38 -7.05 10.69 0.89
N GLY A 39 -6.91 9.60 1.64
CA GLY A 39 -7.68 9.35 2.85
C GLY A 39 -7.39 10.34 4.00
N LEU A 40 -6.28 11.08 3.95
CA LEU A 40 -6.01 12.15 4.91
C LEU A 40 -7.01 13.31 4.80
N GLY A 41 -7.74 13.42 3.67
CA GLY A 41 -8.84 14.36 3.50
C GLY A 41 -9.90 14.27 4.61
N LEU A 42 -10.05 13.09 5.24
CA LEU A 42 -11.02 12.90 6.34
C LEU A 42 -10.73 13.80 7.53
N ILE A 43 -9.45 14.00 7.85
CA ILE A 43 -9.05 14.84 8.98
C ILE A 43 -9.49 16.28 8.72
N VAL A 44 -9.26 16.78 7.51
CA VAL A 44 -9.61 18.15 7.12
C VAL A 44 -11.12 18.33 7.10
N GLU A 45 -11.85 17.37 6.56
CA GLU A 45 -13.31 17.41 6.51
C GLU A 45 -13.93 17.37 7.91
N VAL A 46 -13.48 16.48 8.80
CA VAL A 46 -13.97 16.41 10.18
C VAL A 46 -13.72 17.70 10.95
N LEU A 47 -12.59 18.37 10.74
CA LEU A 47 -12.25 19.64 11.40
C LEU A 47 -13.06 20.83 10.87
N THR A 48 -13.52 20.78 9.62
CA THR A 48 -14.16 21.93 8.95
C THR A 48 -15.66 21.76 8.70
N ARG A 49 -16.22 20.55 8.85
CA ARG A 49 -17.62 20.22 8.54
C ARG A 49 -18.68 21.11 9.22
N ASN A 50 -18.36 21.72 10.37
CA ASN A 50 -19.26 22.59 11.12
C ASN A 50 -18.93 24.09 10.99
N THR A 51 -18.10 24.47 10.01
CA THR A 51 -17.73 25.87 9.75
C THR A 51 -18.63 26.49 8.67
N ALA A 52 -18.54 27.81 8.46
CA ALA A 52 -19.27 28.49 7.38
C ALA A 52 -18.83 28.03 5.97
N HIS A 53 -17.63 27.47 5.85
CA HIS A 53 -17.03 27.02 4.59
C HIS A 53 -16.36 25.64 4.78
N PRO A 54 -17.15 24.55 4.82
CA PRO A 54 -16.60 23.21 5.01
C PRO A 54 -15.72 22.77 3.84
N LEU A 55 -14.62 22.07 4.14
CA LEU A 55 -13.72 21.50 3.13
C LEU A 55 -14.04 20.00 2.98
N LEU A 56 -14.65 19.62 1.86
CA LEU A 56 -15.15 18.26 1.60
C LEU A 56 -14.07 17.34 0.98
N TRP A 57 -12.83 17.41 1.49
CA TRP A 57 -11.69 16.77 0.83
C TRP A 57 -11.78 15.25 0.79
N TRP A 58 -12.37 14.62 1.80
CA TRP A 58 -12.59 13.18 1.76
C TRP A 58 -13.69 12.84 0.77
N THR A 59 -14.83 13.49 0.90
CA THR A 59 -16.00 13.23 0.07
C THR A 59 -15.71 13.44 -1.42
N GLU A 60 -14.90 14.44 -1.78
CA GLU A 60 -14.59 14.78 -3.17
C GLU A 60 -13.35 14.06 -3.74
N TYR A 61 -12.34 13.76 -2.92
CA TYR A 61 -11.03 13.33 -3.43
C TYR A 61 -10.52 11.98 -2.92
N HIS A 62 -11.25 11.26 -2.07
CA HIS A 62 -10.77 9.99 -1.48
C HIS A 62 -10.54 8.82 -2.48
N HIS A 63 -10.91 8.98 -3.75
CA HIS A 63 -10.57 8.03 -4.82
C HIS A 63 -9.66 8.64 -5.89
N ALA A 64 -9.19 9.88 -5.68
CA ALA A 64 -8.51 10.66 -6.70
C ALA A 64 -7.11 10.13 -6.99
N LEU A 65 -6.52 9.33 -6.08
CA LEU A 65 -5.20 8.73 -6.29
C LEU A 65 -5.29 7.28 -6.79
N HIS A 66 -6.47 6.66 -6.85
CA HIS A 66 -6.66 5.27 -7.28
C HIS A 66 -6.91 5.15 -8.79
N ASN A 67 -6.02 5.72 -9.60
CA ASN A 67 -6.15 5.68 -11.07
C ASN A 67 -4.82 5.40 -11.78
N LEU A 68 -4.91 5.06 -13.08
CA LEU A 68 -3.76 4.77 -13.92
C LEU A 68 -2.81 5.96 -14.05
N GLY A 69 -3.33 7.19 -14.12
CA GLY A 69 -2.51 8.39 -14.20
C GLY A 69 -1.57 8.53 -13.00
N PHE A 70 -2.11 8.34 -11.78
CA PHE A 70 -1.29 8.35 -10.57
C PHE A 70 -0.33 7.15 -10.51
N ALA A 71 -0.77 5.96 -10.94
CA ALA A 71 0.10 4.79 -11.04
C ALA A 71 1.33 5.05 -11.93
N LEU A 72 1.13 5.69 -13.09
CA LEU A 72 2.20 6.06 -14.01
C LEU A 72 3.11 7.14 -13.41
N LEU A 73 2.57 8.12 -12.69
CA LEU A 73 3.36 9.13 -11.99
C LEU A 73 4.26 8.52 -10.91
N VAL A 74 3.71 7.63 -10.07
CA VAL A 74 4.47 6.90 -9.05
C VAL A 74 5.54 6.02 -9.68
N THR A 75 5.21 5.35 -10.78
CA THR A 75 6.15 4.50 -11.55
C THR A 75 7.28 5.32 -12.15
N ALA A 76 6.98 6.48 -12.74
CA ALA A 76 7.98 7.39 -13.27
C ALA A 76 8.89 7.93 -12.15
N ALA A 77 8.33 8.33 -11.01
CA ALA A 77 9.13 8.73 -9.85
C ALA A 77 10.08 7.61 -9.40
N ALA A 78 9.58 6.37 -9.28
CA ALA A 78 10.40 5.21 -8.95
C ALA A 78 11.53 4.96 -9.98
N PHE A 79 11.25 5.12 -11.28
CA PHE A 79 12.23 5.01 -12.34
C PHE A 79 13.37 6.04 -12.20
N PHE A 80 13.03 7.32 -12.00
CA PHE A 80 14.02 8.39 -11.94
C PHE A 80 14.82 8.41 -10.62
N LEU A 81 14.21 7.95 -9.52
CA LEU A 81 14.84 7.95 -8.20
C LEU A 81 15.68 6.69 -7.89
N SER A 82 15.69 5.68 -8.77
CA SER A 82 16.41 4.42 -8.55
C SER A 82 17.68 4.30 -9.39
N ARG A 83 18.59 3.39 -8.98
CA ARG A 83 19.77 3.03 -9.78
C ARG A 83 19.40 1.89 -10.74
N ASN A 84 18.67 0.89 -10.25
CA ASN A 84 18.09 -0.19 -11.02
C ASN A 84 16.72 0.23 -11.56
N ARG A 85 16.74 1.19 -12.50
CA ARG A 85 15.58 1.97 -12.94
C ARG A 85 14.41 1.12 -13.41
N VAL A 86 14.67 0.23 -14.37
CA VAL A 86 13.64 -0.58 -15.02
C VAL A 86 13.01 -1.54 -14.01
N LEU A 87 13.82 -2.28 -13.25
CA LEU A 87 13.29 -3.24 -12.28
C LEU A 87 12.48 -2.55 -11.18
N THR A 88 12.98 -1.42 -10.66
CA THR A 88 12.27 -0.68 -9.60
C THR A 88 10.95 -0.13 -10.12
N ALA A 89 10.93 0.42 -11.34
CA ALA A 89 9.71 0.93 -11.96
C ALA A 89 8.67 -0.18 -12.17
N LEU A 90 9.07 -1.33 -12.72
CA LEU A 90 8.16 -2.47 -12.93
C LEU A 90 7.57 -2.98 -11.62
N LEU A 91 8.39 -3.10 -10.57
CA LEU A 91 7.91 -3.55 -9.26
C LEU A 91 7.07 -2.49 -8.53
N ALA A 92 7.36 -1.21 -8.71
CA ALA A 92 6.52 -0.12 -8.18
C ALA A 92 5.16 -0.11 -8.88
N PHE A 93 5.13 -0.25 -10.21
CA PHE A 93 3.89 -0.38 -10.98
C PHE A 93 3.09 -1.60 -10.52
N ALA A 94 3.74 -2.77 -10.37
CA ALA A 94 3.10 -3.97 -9.85
C ALA A 94 2.57 -3.79 -8.42
N SER A 95 3.34 -3.15 -7.53
CA SER A 95 2.93 -2.89 -6.14
C SER A 95 1.71 -1.97 -6.07
N PHE A 96 1.66 -0.93 -6.91
CA PHE A 96 0.51 -0.05 -7.03
C PHE A 96 -0.74 -0.81 -7.52
N HIS A 97 -0.59 -1.69 -8.51
CA HIS A 97 -1.72 -2.47 -9.02
C HIS A 97 -2.18 -3.52 -8.01
N LEU A 98 -1.28 -4.11 -7.23
CA LEU A 98 -1.65 -5.00 -6.12
C LEU A 98 -2.46 -4.25 -5.05
N HIS A 99 -2.13 -2.98 -4.80
CA HIS A 99 -2.96 -2.10 -3.98
C HIS A 99 -4.38 -1.96 -4.58
N LEU A 100 -4.48 -1.58 -5.86
CA LEU A 100 -5.80 -1.45 -6.53
C LEU A 100 -6.59 -2.76 -6.50
N VAL A 101 -5.93 -3.91 -6.68
CA VAL A 101 -6.57 -5.23 -6.58
C VAL A 101 -7.10 -5.46 -5.16
N GLY A 102 -6.29 -5.17 -4.14
CA GLY A 102 -6.70 -5.29 -2.74
C GLY A 102 -7.93 -4.44 -2.41
N ASP A 103 -8.02 -3.26 -3.01
CA ASP A 103 -9.17 -2.38 -2.86
C ASP A 103 -10.40 -2.84 -3.64
N LEU A 104 -10.21 -3.29 -4.88
CA LEU A 104 -11.26 -3.84 -5.71
C LEU A 104 -11.96 -5.03 -5.04
N VAL A 105 -11.22 -5.85 -4.29
CA VAL A 105 -11.77 -7.04 -3.65
C VAL A 105 -12.23 -6.82 -2.21
N GLY A 106 -11.59 -5.92 -1.45
CA GLY A 106 -11.71 -5.90 0.01
C GLY A 106 -11.85 -4.51 0.64
N SER A 107 -12.50 -3.56 -0.04
CA SER A 107 -12.75 -2.21 0.47
C SER A 107 -14.22 -1.84 0.60
N ARG A 108 -15.17 -2.78 0.52
CA ARG A 108 -16.60 -2.41 0.60
C ARG A 108 -16.86 -1.65 1.91
N GLY A 109 -17.59 -0.54 1.80
CA GLY A 109 -17.95 0.32 2.93
C GLY A 109 -18.87 -0.39 3.93
N PRO A 110 -18.93 0.09 5.18
CA PRO A 110 -19.76 -0.50 6.23
C PRO A 110 -21.26 -0.42 5.91
N ASP A 111 -21.67 0.57 5.12
CA ASP A 111 -23.07 0.76 4.69
C ASP A 111 -23.43 -0.05 3.44
N GLY A 112 -22.51 -0.90 2.96
CA GLY A 112 -22.67 -1.73 1.76
C GLY A 112 -22.19 -1.07 0.46
N ASP A 113 -21.74 0.18 0.52
CA ASP A 113 -21.24 0.93 -0.62
C ASP A 113 -20.01 0.27 -1.26
N GLN A 114 -20.06 0.10 -2.58
CA GLN A 114 -18.93 -0.45 -3.33
C GLN A 114 -17.82 0.59 -3.44
N TRP A 115 -16.61 0.16 -3.10
CA TRP A 115 -15.40 0.93 -3.35
C TRP A 115 -15.04 0.82 -4.82
N THR A 116 -15.42 1.83 -5.59
CA THR A 116 -15.25 1.87 -7.04
C THR A 116 -13.96 2.61 -7.38
N ILE A 117 -13.15 2.03 -8.26
CA ILE A 117 -11.85 2.57 -8.66
C ILE A 117 -12.02 3.32 -10.00
N PRO A 118 -11.88 4.64 -10.05
CA PRO A 118 -12.03 5.43 -11.28
C PRO A 118 -10.76 5.34 -12.14
N TYR A 119 -10.50 4.16 -12.73
CA TYR A 119 -9.18 3.80 -13.27
C TYR A 119 -8.66 4.73 -14.38
N LEU A 120 -9.55 5.31 -15.19
CA LEU A 120 -9.22 6.23 -16.29
C LEU A 120 -9.46 7.71 -15.95
N ALA A 121 -9.76 8.05 -14.69
CA ALA A 121 -9.89 9.45 -14.28
C ALA A 121 -8.56 10.21 -14.46
N PRO A 122 -8.61 11.54 -14.70
CA PRO A 122 -9.81 12.37 -14.87
C PRO A 122 -10.37 12.36 -16.32
N PHE A 123 -9.79 11.57 -17.23
CA PHE A 123 -10.13 11.64 -18.65
C PHE A 123 -11.42 10.89 -19.01
N SER A 124 -11.74 9.82 -18.28
CA SER A 124 -12.93 9.01 -18.54
C SER A 124 -13.41 8.27 -17.31
N ASN A 125 -14.74 8.14 -17.19
CA ASN A 125 -15.41 7.30 -16.20
C ASN A 125 -15.78 5.92 -16.75
N ALA A 126 -15.41 5.59 -17.99
CA ALA A 126 -15.81 4.33 -18.63
C ALA A 126 -15.31 3.09 -17.87
N TRP A 127 -14.17 3.19 -17.18
CA TRP A 127 -13.58 2.11 -16.38
C TRP A 127 -13.61 2.45 -14.89
N ALA A 128 -14.82 2.70 -14.39
CA ALA A 128 -15.10 2.70 -12.95
C ALA A 128 -15.13 1.23 -12.47
N LEU A 129 -13.97 0.71 -12.06
CA LEU A 129 -13.81 -0.71 -11.73
C LEU A 129 -14.48 -1.00 -10.40
N SER A 130 -15.41 -1.96 -10.41
CA SER A 130 -16.02 -2.51 -9.21
C SER A 130 -16.19 -4.02 -9.36
N TRP A 131 -16.37 -4.71 -8.25
CA TRP A 131 -16.55 -6.16 -8.25
C TRP A 131 -17.74 -6.58 -7.39
N LYS A 132 -18.64 -7.37 -7.97
CA LYS A 132 -19.88 -7.82 -7.29
C LYS A 132 -19.65 -8.65 -6.03
N TYR A 133 -18.46 -9.23 -5.87
CA TYR A 133 -18.10 -10.03 -4.69
C TYR A 133 -17.12 -9.29 -3.77
N GLN A 134 -17.01 -7.97 -3.92
CA GLN A 134 -16.22 -7.15 -3.02
C GLN A 134 -16.72 -7.32 -1.58
N TRP A 135 -15.83 -7.74 -0.70
CA TRP A 135 -16.13 -7.92 0.72
C TRP A 135 -15.83 -6.65 1.52
N GLU A 136 -16.43 -6.57 2.71
CA GLU A 136 -16.26 -5.45 3.62
C GLU A 136 -14.81 -5.26 4.07
N LEU A 137 -14.43 -4.01 4.31
CA LEU A 137 -13.09 -3.67 4.77
C LEU A 137 -12.67 -4.45 6.03
N ASN A 138 -13.60 -4.74 6.93
CA ASN A 138 -13.40 -5.50 8.17
C ASN A 138 -13.79 -7.00 8.05
N ALA A 139 -13.93 -7.55 6.85
CA ALA A 139 -14.24 -8.96 6.69
C ALA A 139 -13.03 -9.87 6.99
N TRP A 140 -13.30 -11.13 7.38
CA TRP A 140 -12.27 -12.12 7.69
C TRP A 140 -11.20 -12.33 6.60
N PRO A 141 -11.46 -12.22 5.27
CA PRO A 141 -10.41 -12.39 4.27
C PRO A 141 -9.30 -11.34 4.39
N ASN A 142 -9.63 -10.10 4.73
CA ASN A 142 -8.63 -9.04 4.95
C ASN A 142 -7.75 -9.34 6.16
N PHE A 143 -8.33 -9.88 7.24
CA PHE A 143 -7.55 -10.32 8.40
C PHE A 143 -6.64 -11.51 8.06
N ALA A 144 -7.13 -12.48 7.28
CA ALA A 144 -6.32 -13.61 6.83
C ALA A 144 -5.15 -13.16 5.94
N ILE A 145 -5.41 -12.30 4.94
CA ILE A 145 -4.39 -11.74 4.06
C ILE A 145 -3.34 -10.98 4.87
N THR A 146 -3.77 -10.16 5.82
CA THR A 146 -2.87 -9.39 6.70
C THR A 146 -2.02 -10.32 7.58
N GLY A 147 -2.63 -11.33 8.18
CA GLY A 147 -1.92 -12.34 8.98
C GLY A 147 -0.86 -13.09 8.18
N LEU A 148 -1.19 -13.51 6.95
CA LEU A 148 -0.24 -14.15 6.04
C LEU A 148 0.89 -13.20 5.62
N ALA A 149 0.57 -11.94 5.29
CA ALA A 149 1.56 -10.94 4.92
C ALA A 149 2.52 -10.61 6.08
N LEU A 150 2.00 -10.54 7.32
CA LEU A 150 2.81 -10.42 8.53
C LEU A 150 3.72 -11.64 8.73
N ALA A 151 3.17 -12.85 8.65
CA ALA A 151 3.94 -14.09 8.79
C ALA A 151 5.09 -14.16 7.76
N ALA A 152 4.80 -13.84 6.49
CA ALA A 152 5.81 -13.77 5.44
C ALA A 152 6.86 -12.68 5.72
N THR A 153 6.45 -11.53 6.26
CA THR A 153 7.35 -10.44 6.64
C THR A 153 8.29 -10.85 7.77
N PHE A 154 7.77 -11.49 8.82
CA PHE A 154 8.58 -12.02 9.92
C PHE A 154 9.55 -13.11 9.43
N TRP A 155 9.08 -14.03 8.59
CA TRP A 155 9.90 -15.09 8.03
C TRP A 155 11.05 -14.54 7.17
N LEU A 156 10.76 -13.55 6.31
CA LEU A 156 11.79 -12.88 5.52
C LEU A 156 12.76 -12.09 6.40
N ALA A 157 12.29 -11.41 7.44
CA ALA A 157 13.16 -10.72 8.39
C ALA A 157 14.12 -11.68 9.10
N TYR A 158 13.61 -12.84 9.54
CA TYR A 158 14.42 -13.91 10.10
C TYR A 158 15.47 -14.42 9.12
N LYS A 159 15.08 -14.76 7.88
CA LYS A 159 15.96 -15.35 6.87
C LYS A 159 16.98 -14.37 6.29
N LYS A 160 16.57 -13.15 5.97
CA LYS A 160 17.40 -12.15 5.27
C LYS A 160 18.15 -11.20 6.21
N GLY A 161 17.72 -11.08 7.46
CA GLY A 161 18.37 -10.24 8.46
C GLY A 161 18.05 -8.73 8.36
N PHE A 162 17.00 -8.37 7.63
CA PHE A 162 16.45 -7.01 7.58
C PHE A 162 14.93 -7.08 7.42
N SER A 163 14.21 -6.05 7.88
CA SER A 163 12.75 -6.01 7.83
C SER A 163 12.21 -4.73 7.20
N VAL A 164 10.88 -4.58 7.17
CA VAL A 164 10.20 -3.34 6.78
C VAL A 164 10.58 -2.16 7.70
N VAL A 165 10.92 -2.43 8.96
CA VAL A 165 11.38 -1.40 9.93
C VAL A 165 12.67 -0.73 9.45
N GLY A 166 13.53 -1.49 8.77
CA GLY A 166 14.78 -0.99 8.19
C GLY A 166 14.60 0.09 7.13
N LEU A 167 13.40 0.25 6.57
CA LEU A 167 13.08 1.36 5.68
C LEU A 167 13.00 2.71 6.41
N ILE A 168 12.71 2.69 7.71
CA ILE A 168 12.55 3.89 8.55
C ILE A 168 13.77 4.09 9.46
N SER A 169 14.25 3.02 10.11
CA SER A 169 15.35 3.10 11.08
C SER A 169 16.17 1.83 11.14
N GLU A 170 17.46 1.93 10.83
CA GLU A 170 18.39 0.80 10.91
C GLU A 170 18.57 0.29 12.34
N LYS A 171 18.56 1.20 13.32
CA LYS A 171 18.74 0.82 14.73
C LYS A 171 17.57 -0.03 15.21
N ALA A 172 16.35 0.40 14.90
CA ALA A 172 15.13 -0.34 15.22
C ALA A 172 15.07 -1.68 14.47
N ASP A 173 15.49 -1.69 13.20
CA ASP A 173 15.55 -2.91 12.39
C ASP A 173 16.48 -3.97 12.97
N ARG A 174 17.69 -3.57 13.38
CA ARG A 174 18.63 -4.49 14.05
C ARG A 174 18.03 -5.07 15.33
N ALA A 175 17.41 -4.23 16.16
CA ALA A 175 16.76 -4.69 17.38
C ALA A 175 15.60 -5.67 17.09
N PHE A 176 14.77 -5.35 16.09
CA PHE A 176 13.65 -6.17 15.66
C PHE A 176 14.10 -7.55 15.13
N VAL A 177 15.04 -7.56 14.19
CA VAL A 177 15.58 -8.79 13.59
C VAL A 177 16.27 -9.65 14.65
N GLN A 178 17.08 -9.05 15.54
CA GLN A 178 17.74 -9.78 16.61
C GLN A 178 16.73 -10.41 17.56
N THR A 179 15.65 -9.69 17.90
CA THR A 179 14.59 -10.21 18.77
C THR A 179 13.92 -11.43 18.16
N ILE A 180 13.58 -11.37 16.87
CA ILE A 180 12.98 -12.51 16.14
C ILE A 180 13.95 -13.70 16.10
N ARG A 181 15.20 -13.46 15.73
CA ARG A 181 16.20 -14.54 15.65
C ARG A 181 16.42 -15.19 17.01
N ASN A 182 16.68 -14.42 18.06
CA ASN A 182 16.84 -14.98 19.41
C ASN A 182 15.63 -15.79 19.87
N ARG A 183 14.41 -15.37 19.51
CA ARG A 183 13.19 -16.09 19.87
C ARG A 183 13.06 -17.45 19.18
N PHE A 184 13.59 -17.60 17.96
CA PHE A 184 13.36 -18.78 17.11
C PHE A 184 14.64 -19.55 16.73
N SER A 185 15.82 -19.06 17.11
CA SER A 185 17.12 -19.70 16.87
C SER A 185 17.54 -20.64 18.01
N GLU A 186 16.79 -20.69 19.11
CA GLU A 186 16.92 -21.74 20.14
C GLU A 186 15.96 -22.89 19.82
N LYS A 187 16.36 -23.76 18.88
CA LYS A 187 16.02 -25.19 18.81
C LYS A 187 17.00 -25.90 17.87
#